data_AF-A0A4Z0V8Q0-F1
#
_entry.id   AF-A0A4Z0V8Q0-F1
#
_cell.length_a   1.000
_cell.length_b   1.000
_cell.length_c   1.000
_cell.angle_alpha   90.00
_cell.angle_beta   90.00
_cell.angle_gamma   90.00
#
_symmetry.space_group_name_H-M   'P 1'
#
loop_
_entity.id
_entity.type
_entity.pdbx_description
1 polymer ?
#
loop_
_entity_poly.entity_id
_entity_poly.type
_entity_poly.pdbx_seq_one_letter_code
_entity_poly.pdbx_strand_id
1 'polypeptide(L)'
;MKKQIIAFALGALTLLGASAQNTSKLTATKANEYGLIYTLPLTAFNVTIAVEKTVKTPGEFYQYAKKYLNADPILAPSVSWRITEAAIEQTAFPDEQERYLVTLKNGSGAFVTVSDDNFPISLNDEAYRWSCPVVNLPEAKKARPTILQLPIARQAVTPEMIQSKSSAKRAELAAAKIYELRNMRSEIISGQADAMPSDGAAMKLALDQIASQEEALTAMFLGTVQTSTEVRTYNVDIPAEGAPERRVLARLSMVDGLVAPDDLSGSPIYVTVSPQTRGALPVNDKGMTKSFPKGGVAYRIPGTGLVSVSFDGKTLVGGTYDVAQYGVVFGLDPSLFTSRKSPSYLHFNPLTGAIRELGTINK
;
A
#
# COMPACT_ATOMS: atom_id res chain seq x y z
N MET A 1 -34.27 -8.72 46.40
CA MET A 1 -34.82 -9.18 45.11
C MET A 1 -34.11 -8.45 43.98
N LYS A 2 -33.45 -9.24 43.12
CA LYS A 2 -32.84 -8.98 41.79
C LYS A 2 -32.36 -7.54 41.46
N LYS A 3 -31.04 -7.32 41.62
CA LYS A 3 -30.28 -6.35 40.79
C LYS A 3 -29.96 -7.00 39.46
N GLN A 4 -30.56 -6.52 38.37
CA GLN A 4 -30.18 -6.91 37.01
C GLN A 4 -29.02 -6.01 36.56
N ILE A 5 -27.84 -6.59 36.42
CA ILE A 5 -26.68 -5.96 35.79
C ILE A 5 -26.82 -6.23 34.29
N ILE A 6 -27.23 -5.22 33.53
CA ILE A 6 -27.19 -5.26 32.06
C ILE A 6 -25.77 -4.85 31.67
N ALA A 7 -24.96 -5.84 31.28
CA ALA A 7 -23.66 -5.61 30.67
C ALA A 7 -23.87 -5.16 29.21
N PHE A 8 -23.63 -3.89 28.92
CA PHE A 8 -23.54 -3.40 27.54
C PHE A 8 -22.19 -3.84 26.97
N ALA A 9 -22.22 -4.80 26.04
CA ALA A 9 -21.06 -5.17 25.24
C ALA A 9 -20.73 -4.01 24.29
N LEU A 10 -19.64 -3.29 24.58
CA LEU A 10 -19.09 -2.27 23.71
C LEU A 10 -18.36 -2.98 22.57
N GLY A 11 -19.07 -3.21 21.46
CA GLY A 11 -18.48 -3.70 20.22
C GLY A 11 -17.47 -2.67 19.71
N ALA A 12 -16.20 -3.05 19.68
CA ALA A 12 -15.16 -2.28 19.02
C ALA A 12 -15.42 -2.28 17.50
N LEU A 13 -16.05 -1.21 17.00
CA LEU A 13 -16.05 -0.90 15.58
C LEU A 13 -14.62 -0.58 15.19
N THR A 14 -13.98 -1.50 14.45
CA THR A 14 -12.77 -1.21 13.70
C THR A 14 -13.13 -0.17 12.63
N LEU A 15 -12.80 1.10 12.92
CA LEU A 15 -12.83 2.18 11.94
C LEU A 15 -11.80 1.83 10.84
N LEU A 16 -12.29 1.21 9.77
CA LEU A 16 -11.63 1.31 8.47
C LEU A 16 -11.57 2.80 8.15
N GLY A 17 -10.37 3.37 8.19
CA GLY A 17 -10.13 4.75 7.80
C GLY A 17 -10.46 4.93 6.34
N ALA A 18 -11.70 5.28 6.03
CA ALA A 18 -12.02 5.98 4.81
C ALA A 18 -11.42 7.37 4.95
N SER A 19 -10.39 7.69 4.16
CA SER A 19 -9.96 9.07 3.98
C SER A 19 -11.15 9.84 3.41
N ALA A 20 -11.86 10.57 4.27
CA ALA A 20 -12.90 11.48 3.84
C ALA A 20 -12.22 12.60 3.06
N GLN A 21 -12.47 12.67 1.75
CA GLN A 21 -12.04 13.81 0.95
C GLN A 21 -12.83 15.03 1.43
N ASN A 22 -12.15 15.97 2.09
CA ASN A 22 -12.78 17.24 2.41
C ASN A 22 -12.98 18.00 1.10
N THR A 23 -14.17 18.58 0.95
CA THR A 23 -14.54 19.35 -0.23
C THR A 23 -15.12 20.68 0.22
N SER A 24 -14.75 21.77 -0.46
CA SER A 24 -15.32 23.08 -0.19
C SER A 24 -16.19 23.54 -1.35
N LYS A 25 -17.31 24.21 -1.02
CA LYS A 25 -18.26 24.74 -2.00
C LYS A 25 -17.99 26.21 -2.26
N LEU A 26 -17.66 26.54 -3.50
CA LEU A 26 -17.46 27.90 -3.98
C LEU A 26 -18.73 28.35 -4.72
N THR A 27 -19.40 29.39 -4.21
CA THR A 27 -20.65 29.90 -4.78
C THR A 27 -20.42 31.23 -5.49
N ALA A 28 -21.03 31.40 -6.67
CA ALA A 28 -20.94 32.64 -7.42
C ALA A 28 -21.88 33.70 -6.80
N THR A 29 -21.31 34.76 -6.22
CA THR A 29 -22.04 35.83 -5.53
C THR A 29 -21.62 37.20 -6.06
N LYS A 30 -22.33 38.25 -5.67
CA LYS A 30 -21.92 39.63 -6.00
C LYS A 30 -20.59 40.02 -5.35
N ALA A 31 -20.22 39.39 -4.22
CA ALA A 31 -19.04 39.72 -3.43
C ALA A 31 -17.72 39.24 -4.08
N ASN A 32 -17.75 38.18 -4.88
CA ASN A 32 -16.62 37.67 -5.66
C ASN A 32 -16.75 37.99 -7.16
N GLU A 33 -17.54 39.01 -7.52
CA GLU A 33 -17.84 39.37 -8.91
C GLU A 33 -18.34 38.18 -9.75
N TYR A 34 -18.98 37.20 -9.11
CA TYR A 34 -19.44 35.93 -9.68
C TYR A 34 -18.32 35.08 -10.30
N GLY A 35 -17.09 35.30 -9.87
CA GLY A 35 -15.89 34.56 -10.22
C GLY A 35 -15.62 33.39 -9.27
N LEU A 36 -15.45 32.19 -9.81
CA LEU A 36 -15.03 31.00 -9.08
C LEU A 36 -13.61 30.63 -9.50
N ILE A 37 -12.69 30.56 -8.54
CA ILE A 37 -11.27 30.28 -8.80
C ILE A 37 -10.96 28.83 -8.43
N TYR A 38 -10.46 28.05 -9.39
CA TYR A 38 -9.88 26.73 -9.13
C TYR A 38 -8.62 26.51 -9.96
N THR A 39 -7.87 25.47 -9.59
CA THR A 39 -6.61 25.10 -10.24
C THR A 39 -6.77 23.74 -10.91
N LEU A 40 -6.29 23.58 -12.15
CA LEU A 40 -6.23 22.26 -12.77
C LEU A 40 -5.02 21.46 -12.21
N PRO A 41 -5.14 20.14 -12.03
CA PRO A 41 -4.06 19.33 -11.46
C PRO A 41 -3.08 18.83 -12.53
N LEU A 42 -1.81 18.70 -12.15
CA LEU A 42 -0.79 17.90 -12.83
C LEU A 42 -0.77 16.48 -12.25
N THR A 43 -0.54 15.48 -13.10
CA THR A 43 -0.48 14.08 -12.68
C THR A 43 0.91 13.74 -12.13
N ALA A 44 1.00 12.96 -11.07
CA ALA A 44 2.21 12.32 -10.59
C ALA A 44 1.92 10.85 -10.25
N PHE A 45 2.96 10.07 -9.98
CA PHE A 45 2.80 8.71 -9.49
C PHE A 45 3.58 8.48 -8.20
N ASN A 46 2.96 7.78 -7.26
CA ASN A 46 3.65 7.18 -6.13
C ASN A 46 3.87 5.70 -6.43
N VAL A 47 5.13 5.29 -6.47
CA VAL A 47 5.52 3.89 -6.61
C VAL A 47 5.91 3.35 -5.25
N THR A 48 5.12 2.41 -4.74
CA THR A 48 5.39 1.77 -3.44
C THR A 48 5.99 0.39 -3.68
N ILE A 49 7.15 0.12 -3.09
CA ILE A 49 7.89 -1.14 -3.24
C ILE A 49 7.99 -1.81 -1.87
N ALA A 50 7.62 -3.09 -1.80
CA ALA A 50 7.78 -3.94 -0.64
C ALA A 50 8.92 -4.93 -0.84
N VAL A 51 9.81 -5.00 0.12
CA VAL A 51 10.88 -5.99 0.18
C VAL A 51 10.76 -6.82 1.45
N GLU A 52 10.87 -8.13 1.31
CA GLU A 52 10.97 -9.05 2.43
C GLU A 52 12.44 -9.27 2.77
N LYS A 53 12.79 -8.96 4.01
CA LYS A 53 14.03 -9.33 4.66
C LYS A 53 13.86 -10.70 5.29
N THR A 54 14.73 -11.64 4.94
CA THR A 54 14.84 -12.93 5.62
C THR A 54 16.19 -13.03 6.32
N VAL A 55 16.17 -13.16 7.64
CA VAL A 55 17.34 -13.37 8.48
C VAL A 55 17.35 -14.83 8.92
N LYS A 56 18.42 -15.55 8.59
CA LYS A 56 18.68 -16.93 9.02
C LYS A 56 19.80 -16.93 10.05
N THR A 57 19.56 -17.56 11.18
CA THR A 57 20.53 -17.67 12.27
C THR A 57 20.75 -19.14 12.60
N PRO A 58 22.00 -19.66 12.56
CA PRO A 58 22.32 -21.01 13.00
C PRO A 58 21.87 -21.27 14.43
N GLY A 59 21.42 -22.50 14.69
CA GLY A 59 21.15 -22.96 16.05
C GLY A 59 22.46 -23.19 16.80
N GLU A 60 22.47 -23.06 18.12
CA GLU A 60 23.67 -23.29 18.94
C GLU A 60 24.33 -24.67 18.69
N PHE A 61 23.53 -25.68 18.38
CA PHE A 61 23.92 -27.07 18.17
C PHE A 61 23.89 -27.52 16.70
N TYR A 62 23.94 -26.58 15.74
CA TYR A 62 23.84 -26.90 14.32
C TYR A 62 24.81 -28.00 13.86
N GLN A 63 26.04 -28.03 14.37
CA GLN A 63 27.04 -29.05 14.04
C GLN A 63 26.60 -30.48 14.39
N TYR A 64 25.66 -30.62 15.31
CA TYR A 64 25.17 -31.91 15.80
C TYR A 64 23.78 -32.28 15.27
N ALA A 65 23.15 -31.41 14.48
CA ALA A 65 21.79 -31.61 13.96
C ALA A 65 21.68 -32.90 13.13
N LYS A 66 22.65 -33.16 12.25
CA LYS A 66 22.64 -34.38 11.42
C LYS A 66 22.78 -35.65 12.27
N LYS A 67 23.65 -35.61 13.28
CA LYS A 67 23.92 -36.75 14.16
C LYS A 67 22.71 -37.11 15.02
N TYR A 68 22.09 -36.11 15.65
CA TYR A 68 21.04 -36.37 16.65
C TYR A 68 19.63 -36.30 16.10
N LEU A 69 19.36 -35.47 15.08
CA LEU A 69 18.02 -35.26 14.54
C LEU A 69 17.87 -35.70 13.09
N ASN A 70 18.96 -36.15 12.43
CA ASN A 70 19.00 -36.45 11.00
C ASN A 70 18.45 -35.32 10.11
N ALA A 71 18.67 -34.07 10.50
CA ALA A 71 18.13 -32.89 9.84
C ALA A 71 19.25 -31.97 9.36
N ASP A 72 18.99 -31.20 8.30
CA ASP A 72 19.92 -30.26 7.72
C ASP A 72 19.70 -28.85 8.31
N PRO A 73 20.65 -28.32 9.10
CA PRO A 73 20.49 -27.07 9.82
C PRO A 73 20.96 -25.86 9.00
N ILE A 74 20.63 -24.66 9.47
CA ILE A 74 21.27 -23.43 9.02
C ILE A 74 22.73 -23.44 9.49
N LEU A 75 23.67 -23.40 8.54
CA LEU A 75 25.11 -23.55 8.80
C LEU A 75 25.82 -22.23 9.12
N ALA A 76 25.35 -21.12 8.57
CA ALA A 76 25.95 -19.80 8.77
C ALA A 76 24.86 -18.71 8.84
N PRO A 77 25.10 -17.60 9.58
CA PRO A 77 24.20 -16.45 9.56
C PRO A 77 24.10 -15.88 8.14
N SER A 78 22.89 -15.60 7.70
CA SER A 78 22.67 -14.96 6.39
C SER A 78 21.49 -14.01 6.43
N VAL A 79 21.63 -12.89 5.72
CA VAL A 79 20.54 -11.97 5.43
C VAL A 79 20.29 -12.01 3.93
N SER A 80 19.03 -12.01 3.53
CA SER A 80 18.63 -11.95 2.13
C SER A 80 17.41 -11.06 1.98
N TRP A 81 17.31 -10.43 0.83
CA TRP A 81 16.24 -9.51 0.48
C TRP A 81 15.60 -9.92 -0.82
N ARG A 82 14.29 -9.75 -0.91
CA ARG A 82 13.51 -10.04 -2.11
C ARG A 82 12.38 -9.06 -2.25
N ILE A 83 12.16 -8.53 -3.45
CA ILE A 83 10.96 -7.74 -3.75
C ILE A 83 9.76 -8.69 -3.75
N THR A 84 8.75 -8.39 -2.93
CA THR A 84 7.52 -9.18 -2.84
C THR A 84 6.37 -8.54 -3.59
N GLU A 85 6.31 -7.22 -3.59
CA GLU A 85 5.16 -6.48 -4.13
C GLU A 85 5.60 -5.09 -4.60
N ALA A 86 4.94 -4.58 -5.64
CA ALA A 86 5.06 -3.21 -6.08
C ALA A 86 3.68 -2.70 -6.50
N ALA A 87 3.37 -1.46 -6.14
CA ALA A 87 2.10 -0.80 -6.46
C ALA A 87 2.38 0.58 -7.08
N ILE A 88 1.57 0.96 -8.07
CA ILE A 88 1.57 2.30 -8.66
C ILE A 88 0.26 2.97 -8.28
N GLU A 89 0.35 4.09 -7.59
CA GLU A 89 -0.76 4.97 -7.27
C GLU A 89 -0.64 6.27 -8.07
N GLN A 90 -1.73 6.69 -8.71
CA GLN A 90 -1.79 7.98 -9.39
C GLN A 90 -2.16 9.07 -8.39
N THR A 91 -1.36 10.13 -8.38
CA THR A 91 -1.57 11.31 -7.52
C THR A 91 -1.65 12.58 -8.37
N ALA A 92 -2.02 13.68 -7.73
CA ALA A 92 -2.14 14.98 -8.37
C ALA A 92 -1.53 16.08 -7.50
N PHE A 93 -0.99 17.10 -8.16
CA PHE A 93 -0.49 18.32 -7.51
C PHE A 93 -0.92 19.56 -8.32
N PRO A 94 -0.98 20.76 -7.70
CA PRO A 94 -1.49 21.95 -8.36
C PRO A 94 -0.63 22.40 -9.55
N ASP A 95 -1.29 22.69 -10.67
CA ASP A 95 -0.69 23.39 -11.80
C ASP A 95 -0.78 24.90 -11.60
N GLU A 96 0.29 25.50 -11.08
CA GLU A 96 0.35 26.93 -10.79
C GLU A 96 0.12 27.82 -12.03
N GLN A 97 0.34 27.28 -13.23
CA GLN A 97 0.15 28.00 -14.50
C GLN A 97 -1.32 27.93 -14.98
N GLU A 98 -2.12 27.02 -14.44
CA GLU A 98 -3.44 26.66 -14.95
C GLU A 98 -4.51 26.91 -13.88
N ARG A 99 -4.51 28.16 -13.41
CA ARG A 99 -5.45 28.73 -12.45
C ARG A 99 -6.51 29.54 -13.20
N TYR A 100 -7.78 29.20 -12.99
CA TYR A 100 -8.87 29.74 -13.80
C TYR A 100 -9.91 30.46 -12.95
N LEU A 101 -10.27 31.67 -13.39
CA LEU A 101 -11.43 32.40 -12.90
C LEU A 101 -12.62 32.13 -13.83
N VAL A 102 -13.56 31.31 -13.37
CA VAL A 102 -14.80 31.04 -14.09
C VAL A 102 -15.83 32.10 -13.73
N THR A 103 -16.29 32.87 -14.72
CA THR A 103 -17.30 33.91 -14.52
C THR A 103 -18.68 33.39 -14.93
N LEU A 104 -19.52 33.09 -13.94
CA LEU A 104 -20.89 32.62 -14.17
C LEU A 104 -21.86 33.79 -14.12
N LYS A 105 -22.93 33.71 -14.93
CA LYS A 105 -23.93 34.78 -15.00
C LYS A 105 -24.64 34.98 -13.65
N ASN A 106 -24.84 36.25 -13.28
CA ASN A 106 -25.47 36.67 -12.03
C ASN A 106 -26.84 35.99 -11.80
N GLY A 107 -27.06 35.52 -10.56
CA GLY A 107 -28.35 34.99 -10.12
C GLY A 107 -28.69 33.58 -10.62
N SER A 108 -27.73 32.87 -11.21
CA SER A 108 -27.90 31.48 -11.67
C SER A 108 -27.90 30.45 -10.53
N GLY A 109 -27.37 30.81 -9.36
CA GLY A 109 -27.18 29.87 -8.24
C GLY A 109 -26.10 28.82 -8.49
N ALA A 110 -25.30 29.01 -9.54
CA ALA A 110 -24.28 28.05 -9.91
C ALA A 110 -23.10 28.05 -8.93
N PHE A 111 -22.55 26.87 -8.69
CA PHE A 111 -21.48 26.64 -7.72
C PHE A 111 -20.53 25.57 -8.23
N VAL A 112 -19.29 25.62 -7.74
CA VAL A 112 -18.26 24.61 -7.97
C VAL A 112 -17.87 24.02 -6.63
N THR A 113 -17.74 22.71 -6.57
CA THR A 113 -17.14 22.01 -5.44
C THR A 113 -15.69 21.70 -5.80
N VAL A 114 -14.77 22.01 -4.89
CA VAL A 114 -13.33 21.77 -5.06
C VAL A 114 -12.77 20.89 -3.94
N SER A 115 -11.64 20.22 -4.20
CA SER A 115 -10.84 19.53 -3.18
C SER A 115 -10.11 20.52 -2.27
N ASP A 116 -9.45 20.00 -1.22
CA ASP A 116 -8.53 20.77 -0.36
C ASP A 116 -7.41 21.46 -1.16
N ASP A 117 -6.89 20.81 -2.20
CA ASP A 117 -5.88 21.36 -3.13
C ASP A 117 -6.49 22.29 -4.21
N ASN A 118 -7.76 22.67 -4.05
CA ASN A 118 -8.50 23.54 -4.96
C ASN A 118 -8.68 22.97 -6.39
N PHE A 119 -8.71 21.64 -6.53
CA PHE A 119 -9.03 20.99 -7.80
C PHE A 119 -10.53 20.92 -8.01
N PRO A 120 -11.05 21.19 -9.22
CA PRO A 120 -12.48 21.08 -9.47
C PRO A 120 -12.93 19.62 -9.33
N ILE A 121 -14.03 19.40 -8.61
CA ILE A 121 -14.67 18.08 -8.43
C ILE A 121 -16.01 18.05 -9.16
N SER A 122 -16.85 19.07 -8.96
CA SER A 122 -18.13 19.17 -9.64
C SER A 122 -18.60 20.61 -9.83
N LEU A 123 -19.50 20.83 -10.78
CA LEU A 123 -20.21 22.08 -11.02
C LEU A 123 -21.72 21.79 -11.04
N ASN A 124 -22.49 22.52 -10.25
CA ASN A 124 -23.95 22.39 -10.07
C ASN A 124 -24.43 21.03 -9.55
N ASP A 125 -23.54 20.21 -8.99
CA ASP A 125 -23.90 18.95 -8.33
C ASP A 125 -23.10 18.81 -7.03
N GLU A 126 -23.75 19.10 -5.92
CA GLU A 126 -23.15 18.99 -4.58
C GLU A 126 -23.19 17.56 -4.04
N ALA A 127 -23.98 16.67 -4.63
CA ALA A 127 -24.09 15.28 -4.20
C ALA A 127 -22.98 14.41 -4.78
N TYR A 128 -22.38 14.81 -5.91
CA TYR A 128 -21.26 14.09 -6.52
C TYR A 128 -20.09 13.94 -5.54
N ARG A 129 -19.63 12.71 -5.40
CA ARG A 129 -18.43 12.35 -4.63
C ARG A 129 -17.50 11.62 -5.59
N TRP A 130 -16.37 12.25 -5.88
CA TRP A 130 -15.28 11.54 -6.54
C TRP A 130 -14.69 10.51 -5.58
N SER A 131 -14.41 9.32 -6.08
CA SER A 131 -13.57 8.34 -5.39
C SER A 131 -12.34 8.04 -6.26
N CYS A 132 -11.16 8.18 -5.65
CA CYS A 132 -9.94 7.69 -6.27
C CYS A 132 -10.02 6.16 -6.39
N PRO A 133 -9.56 5.55 -7.50
CA PRO A 133 -9.41 4.10 -7.57
C PRO A 133 -8.61 3.57 -6.38
N VAL A 134 -9.14 2.58 -5.66
CA VAL A 134 -8.46 1.99 -4.51
C VAL A 134 -7.29 1.15 -5.01
N VAL A 135 -6.07 1.54 -4.64
CA VAL A 135 -4.86 0.75 -4.85
C VAL A 135 -4.50 0.08 -3.53
N ASN A 136 -4.39 -1.25 -3.53
CA ASN A 136 -3.89 -1.97 -2.37
C ASN A 136 -2.39 -1.70 -2.26
N LEU A 137 -2.01 -0.85 -1.30
CA LEU A 137 -0.61 -0.58 -1.02
C LEU A 137 -0.04 -1.67 -0.11
N PRO A 138 1.19 -2.12 -0.35
CA PRO A 138 1.82 -3.09 0.53
C PRO A 138 2.07 -2.48 1.92
N GLU A 139 1.98 -3.32 2.94
CA GLU A 139 2.16 -2.91 4.34
C GLU A 139 3.48 -3.41 4.92
N ALA A 140 4.14 -2.55 5.70
CA ALA A 140 5.33 -2.92 6.44
C ALA A 140 4.97 -3.92 7.56
N LYS A 141 5.77 -4.97 7.70
CA LYS A 141 5.58 -6.01 8.71
C LYS A 141 6.84 -6.14 9.53
N LYS A 142 6.75 -5.82 10.82
CA LYS A 142 7.87 -6.01 11.75
C LYS A 142 8.15 -7.50 11.95
N ALA A 143 9.43 -7.79 12.14
CA ALA A 143 9.89 -9.11 12.49
C ALA A 143 9.25 -9.56 13.81
N ARG A 144 8.58 -10.72 13.81
CA ARG A 144 8.09 -11.34 15.05
C ARG A 144 9.24 -12.07 15.75
N PRO A 145 9.27 -12.12 17.09
CA PRO A 145 10.29 -12.90 17.79
C PRO A 145 10.29 -14.36 17.34
N THR A 146 11.48 -14.92 17.16
CA THR A 146 11.64 -16.36 16.91
C THR A 146 11.37 -17.16 18.18
N ILE A 147 11.12 -18.46 18.06
CA ILE A 147 10.89 -19.33 19.22
C ILE A 147 12.03 -19.25 20.26
N LEU A 148 13.28 -19.06 19.81
CA LEU A 148 14.46 -18.91 20.68
C LEU A 148 14.51 -17.58 21.45
N GLN A 149 13.77 -16.57 21.01
CA GLN A 149 13.68 -15.26 21.68
C GLN A 149 12.53 -15.21 22.70
N LEU A 150 11.65 -16.20 22.71
CA LEU A 150 10.52 -16.28 23.63
C LEU A 150 10.92 -16.91 24.97
N PRO A 151 10.19 -16.62 26.07
CA PRO A 151 10.47 -17.22 27.38
C PRO A 151 10.47 -18.76 27.37
N ILE A 152 9.66 -19.39 26.51
CA ILE A 152 9.54 -20.84 26.41
C ILE A 152 10.87 -21.52 26.07
N ALA A 153 11.74 -20.87 25.29
CA ALA A 153 13.05 -21.43 24.96
C ALA A 153 13.95 -21.54 26.19
N ARG A 154 13.87 -20.59 27.13
CA ARG A 154 14.59 -20.68 28.41
C ARG A 154 14.00 -21.77 29.31
N GLN A 155 12.69 -21.98 29.27
CA GLN A 155 12.01 -23.02 30.04
C GLN A 155 12.31 -24.43 29.53
N ALA A 156 12.59 -24.58 28.23
CA ALA A 156 12.90 -25.89 27.64
C ALA A 156 14.31 -26.40 28.01
N VAL A 157 15.21 -25.52 28.42
CA VAL A 157 16.59 -25.89 28.82
C VAL A 157 16.59 -26.44 30.25
N THR A 158 17.11 -27.66 30.44
CA THR A 158 17.16 -28.30 31.76
C THR A 158 18.36 -27.84 32.60
N PRO A 159 18.33 -27.96 33.95
CA PRO A 159 19.46 -27.63 34.80
C PRO A 159 20.75 -28.37 34.45
N GLU A 160 20.65 -29.63 34.04
CA GLU A 160 21.78 -30.46 33.60
C GLU A 160 22.43 -29.91 32.32
N MET A 161 21.61 -29.40 31.39
CA MET A 161 22.11 -28.70 30.21
C MET A 161 22.85 -27.42 30.60
N ILE A 162 22.35 -26.65 31.57
CA ILE A 162 22.98 -25.40 32.04
C ILE A 162 24.33 -25.67 32.73
N GLN A 163 24.42 -26.74 33.53
CA GLN A 163 25.64 -27.09 34.27
C GLN A 163 26.75 -27.67 33.38
N SER A 164 26.39 -28.28 32.25
CA SER A 164 27.35 -28.90 31.35
C SER A 164 28.18 -27.88 30.56
N LYS A 165 29.51 -27.97 30.68
CA LYS A 165 30.45 -27.09 29.96
C LYS A 165 30.70 -27.50 28.50
N SER A 166 30.32 -28.72 28.11
CA SER A 166 30.57 -29.26 26.76
C SER A 166 29.37 -29.04 25.84
N SER A 167 29.59 -28.41 24.67
CA SER A 167 28.54 -28.22 23.66
C SER A 167 27.99 -29.56 23.16
N ALA A 168 28.85 -30.56 22.96
CA ALA A 168 28.44 -31.90 22.56
C ALA A 168 27.53 -32.56 23.60
N LYS A 169 27.86 -32.41 24.90
CA LYS A 169 27.02 -32.99 25.97
C LYS A 169 25.69 -32.25 26.11
N ARG A 170 25.70 -30.92 25.98
CA ARG A 170 24.45 -30.12 25.96
C ARG A 170 23.56 -30.49 24.78
N ALA A 171 24.14 -30.69 23.60
CA ALA A 171 23.41 -31.17 22.42
C ALA A 171 22.83 -32.58 22.63
N GLU A 172 23.59 -33.51 23.20
CA GLU A 172 23.08 -34.85 23.52
C GLU A 172 21.84 -34.79 24.45
N LEU A 173 21.93 -34.01 25.54
CA LEU A 173 20.83 -33.83 26.49
C LEU A 173 19.62 -33.13 25.84
N ALA A 174 19.85 -32.10 25.01
CA ALA A 174 18.80 -31.41 24.28
C ALA A 174 18.06 -32.37 23.32
N ALA A 175 18.80 -33.20 22.58
CA ALA A 175 18.23 -34.19 21.68
C ALA A 175 17.41 -35.24 22.43
N ALA A 176 17.93 -35.75 23.55
CA ALA A 176 17.18 -36.67 24.41
C ALA A 176 15.86 -36.05 24.87
N LYS A 177 15.87 -34.78 25.29
CA LYS A 177 14.66 -34.06 25.69
C LYS A 177 13.66 -33.86 24.55
N ILE A 178 14.13 -33.59 23.33
CA ILE A 178 13.26 -33.53 22.13
C ILE A 178 12.51 -34.85 21.93
N TYR A 179 13.21 -35.99 22.00
CA TYR A 179 12.57 -37.30 21.84
C TYR A 179 11.62 -37.63 22.99
N GLU A 180 11.95 -37.25 24.22
CA GLU A 180 11.06 -37.37 25.38
C GLU A 180 9.76 -36.56 25.17
N LEU A 181 9.86 -35.30 24.74
CA LEU A 181 8.70 -34.45 24.44
C LEU A 181 7.82 -35.05 23.32
N ARG A 182 8.44 -35.64 22.29
CA ARG A 182 7.70 -36.33 21.20
C ARG A 182 6.95 -37.56 21.70
N ASN A 183 7.57 -38.36 22.56
CA ASN A 183 6.94 -39.53 23.16
C ASN A 183 5.77 -39.12 24.05
N MET A 184 5.96 -38.14 24.94
CA MET A 184 4.89 -37.60 25.78
C MET A 184 3.72 -37.05 24.94
N ARG A 185 4.01 -36.32 23.84
CA ARG A 185 2.97 -35.86 22.92
C ARG A 185 2.20 -37.03 22.32
N SER A 186 2.91 -38.08 21.89
CA SER A 186 2.30 -39.29 21.32
C SER A 186 1.41 -40.03 22.33
N GLU A 187 1.87 -40.19 23.57
CA GLU A 187 1.13 -40.85 24.66
C GLU A 187 -0.14 -40.08 25.05
N ILE A 188 -0.08 -38.74 25.11
CA ILE A 188 -1.26 -37.91 25.39
C ILE A 188 -2.28 -38.03 24.25
N ILE A 189 -1.83 -38.02 22.99
CA ILE A 189 -2.71 -38.14 21.83
C ILE A 189 -3.32 -39.55 21.74
N SER A 190 -2.56 -40.61 22.08
CA SER A 190 -3.03 -42.00 22.06
C SER A 190 -3.87 -42.38 23.29
N GLY A 191 -3.98 -41.49 24.29
CA GLY A 191 -4.70 -41.76 25.54
C GLY A 191 -3.99 -42.73 26.48
N GLN A 192 -2.68 -42.91 26.33
CA GLN A 192 -1.85 -43.83 27.12
C GLN A 192 -1.01 -43.12 28.18
N ALA A 193 -1.08 -41.79 28.28
CA ALA A 193 -0.32 -41.04 29.27
C ALA A 193 -0.83 -41.30 30.70
N ASP A 194 0.09 -41.47 31.64
CA ASP A 194 -0.22 -41.72 33.07
C ASP A 194 -1.05 -40.58 33.70
N ALA A 195 -0.83 -39.34 33.26
CA ALA A 195 -1.55 -38.15 33.71
C ALA A 195 -2.24 -37.48 32.52
N MET A 196 -3.44 -37.94 32.19
CA MET A 196 -4.26 -37.32 31.15
C MET A 196 -4.79 -35.94 31.60
N PRO A 197 -4.79 -34.93 30.72
CA PRO A 197 -5.42 -33.64 31.00
C PRO A 197 -6.91 -33.79 31.30
N SER A 198 -7.42 -32.98 32.23
CA SER A 198 -8.78 -33.10 32.78
C SER A 198 -9.89 -32.75 31.79
N ASP A 199 -9.61 -31.90 30.80
CA ASP A 199 -10.55 -31.48 29.77
C ASP A 199 -9.83 -31.13 28.45
N GLY A 200 -10.60 -30.86 27.39
CA GLY A 200 -10.06 -30.53 26.07
C GLY A 200 -9.28 -29.22 26.00
N ALA A 201 -9.58 -28.24 26.85
CA ALA A 201 -8.85 -26.97 26.87
C ALA A 201 -7.48 -27.13 27.57
N ALA A 202 -7.45 -27.86 28.68
CA ALA A 202 -6.24 -28.25 29.39
C ALA A 202 -5.36 -29.15 28.52
N MET A 203 -5.96 -30.08 27.76
CA MET A 203 -5.23 -30.92 26.81
C MET A 203 -4.56 -30.09 25.73
N LYS A 204 -5.29 -29.15 25.12
CA LYS A 204 -4.73 -28.26 24.12
C LYS A 204 -3.56 -27.45 24.68
N LEU A 205 -3.73 -26.85 25.86
CA LEU A 205 -2.66 -26.07 26.50
C LEU A 205 -1.41 -26.92 26.79
N ALA A 206 -1.58 -28.15 27.28
CA ALA A 206 -0.47 -29.06 27.54
C ALA A 206 0.26 -29.44 26.24
N LEU A 207 -0.48 -29.77 25.18
CA LEU A 207 0.08 -30.09 23.87
C LEU A 207 0.79 -28.89 23.23
N ASP A 208 0.22 -27.69 23.33
CA ASP A 208 0.82 -26.44 22.82
C ASP A 208 2.13 -26.12 23.56
N GLN A 209 2.17 -26.34 24.88
CA GLN A 209 3.38 -26.17 25.68
C GLN A 209 4.47 -27.18 25.30
N ILE A 210 4.11 -28.46 25.16
CA ILE A 210 5.04 -29.52 24.70
C ILE A 210 5.59 -29.20 23.32
N ALA A 211 4.72 -28.83 22.38
CA ALA A 211 5.09 -28.47 21.02
C ALA A 211 6.04 -27.27 21.00
N SER A 212 5.76 -26.23 21.78
CA SER A 212 6.60 -25.03 21.84
C SER A 212 7.98 -25.30 22.47
N GLN A 213 8.08 -26.19 23.46
CA GLN A 213 9.37 -26.62 24.02
C GLN A 213 10.15 -27.50 23.04
N GLU A 214 9.47 -28.41 22.34
CA GLU A 214 10.08 -29.25 21.29
C GLU A 214 10.62 -28.36 20.17
N GLU A 215 9.84 -27.38 19.72
CA GLU A 215 10.23 -26.42 18.69
C GLU A 215 11.43 -25.60 19.14
N ALA A 216 11.43 -25.10 20.39
CA ALA A 216 12.56 -24.33 20.91
C ALA A 216 13.85 -25.14 20.93
N LEU A 217 13.83 -26.37 21.47
CA LEU A 217 15.01 -27.23 21.50
C LEU A 217 15.44 -27.62 20.07
N THR A 218 14.49 -27.92 19.19
CA THR A 218 14.77 -28.23 17.78
C THR A 218 15.40 -27.04 17.07
N ALA A 219 14.94 -25.82 17.33
CA ALA A 219 15.53 -24.59 16.79
C ALA A 219 16.96 -24.36 17.31
N MET A 220 17.34 -24.87 18.48
CA MET A 220 18.75 -24.88 18.91
C MET A 220 19.63 -25.74 18.00
N PHE A 221 19.07 -26.74 17.30
CA PHE A 221 19.81 -27.51 16.29
C PHE A 221 19.68 -26.90 14.90
N LEU A 222 18.46 -26.61 14.44
CA LEU A 222 18.21 -26.20 13.06
C LEU A 222 18.51 -24.73 12.80
N GLY A 223 18.47 -23.91 13.84
CA GLY A 223 18.47 -22.46 13.73
C GLY A 223 17.07 -21.88 13.56
N THR A 224 17.02 -20.56 13.37
CA THR A 224 15.79 -19.80 13.23
C THR A 224 15.79 -18.99 11.94
N VAL A 225 14.59 -18.82 11.38
CA VAL A 225 14.32 -17.94 10.26
C VAL A 225 13.36 -16.86 10.74
N GLN A 226 13.71 -15.61 10.50
CA GLN A 226 12.89 -14.46 10.85
C GLN A 226 12.64 -13.64 9.58
N THR A 227 11.39 -13.28 9.34
CA THR A 227 11.01 -12.44 8.19
C THR A 227 10.42 -11.11 8.64
N SER A 228 10.69 -10.07 7.87
CA SER A 228 10.05 -8.76 7.98
C SER A 228 9.86 -8.14 6.61
N THR A 229 8.85 -7.30 6.46
CA THR A 229 8.61 -6.55 5.23
C THR A 229 8.91 -5.08 5.46
N GLU A 230 9.78 -4.53 4.63
CA GLU A 230 10.03 -3.10 4.55
C GLU A 230 9.33 -2.55 3.32
N VAL A 231 8.71 -1.38 3.48
CA VAL A 231 7.97 -0.70 2.42
C VAL A 231 8.53 0.70 2.26
N ARG A 232 8.80 1.10 1.01
CA ARG A 232 9.20 2.47 0.69
C ARG A 232 8.41 2.97 -0.52
N THR A 233 7.96 4.21 -0.44
CA THR A 233 7.24 4.91 -1.51
C THR A 233 8.17 5.93 -2.17
N TYR A 234 8.14 5.98 -3.49
CA TYR A 234 8.94 6.87 -4.32
C TYR A 234 8.02 7.70 -5.21
N ASN A 235 8.23 9.00 -5.22
CA ASN A 235 7.51 9.91 -6.10
C ASN A 235 8.15 9.86 -7.49
N VAL A 236 7.30 9.80 -8.52
CA VAL A 236 7.70 9.72 -9.91
C VAL A 236 7.04 10.85 -10.67
N ASP A 237 7.89 11.76 -11.14
CA ASP A 237 7.48 12.86 -12.00
C ASP A 237 7.22 12.36 -13.42
N ILE A 238 6.32 13.05 -14.10
CA ILE A 238 6.05 12.82 -15.53
C ILE A 238 7.13 13.51 -16.36
N PRO A 239 7.69 12.85 -17.39
CA PRO A 239 8.61 13.50 -18.31
C PRO A 239 7.94 14.68 -19.00
N ALA A 240 8.67 15.79 -19.11
CA ALA A 240 8.17 17.02 -19.72
C ALA A 240 7.77 16.84 -21.19
N GLU A 241 8.37 15.89 -21.95
CA GLU A 241 8.02 15.64 -23.35
C GLU A 241 8.30 14.21 -23.87
N GLY A 242 7.30 13.62 -24.55
CA GLY A 242 7.40 12.95 -25.86
C GLY A 242 8.12 11.61 -26.01
N ALA A 243 9.16 11.34 -25.23
CA ALA A 243 9.90 10.09 -25.27
C ALA A 243 9.64 9.24 -24.02
N PRO A 244 9.64 7.91 -24.14
CA PRO A 244 9.73 7.03 -23.00
C PRO A 244 10.93 7.38 -22.13
N GLU A 245 10.69 7.61 -20.84
CA GLU A 245 11.75 7.84 -19.88
C GLU A 245 11.84 6.67 -18.91
N ARG A 246 13.05 6.14 -18.77
CA ARG A 246 13.38 5.07 -17.83
C ARG A 246 14.34 5.62 -16.78
N ARG A 247 13.94 5.55 -15.51
CA ARG A 247 14.71 6.03 -14.36
C ARG A 247 14.91 4.91 -13.33
N VAL A 248 15.99 4.98 -12.57
CA VAL A 248 16.21 4.10 -11.41
C VAL A 248 15.51 4.73 -10.20
N LEU A 249 14.52 4.04 -9.63
CA LEU A 249 13.82 4.52 -8.43
C LEU A 249 14.59 4.21 -7.15
N ALA A 250 15.19 3.03 -7.13
CA ALA A 250 15.92 2.48 -6.01
C ALA A 250 16.74 1.30 -6.51
N ARG A 251 17.60 0.77 -5.65
CA ARG A 251 18.32 -0.47 -5.90
C ARG A 251 18.07 -1.46 -4.77
N LEU A 252 18.09 -2.75 -5.08
CA LEU A 252 18.01 -3.81 -4.09
C LEU A 252 19.43 -4.34 -3.81
N SER A 253 19.98 -3.98 -2.66
CA SER A 253 21.19 -4.58 -2.09
C SER A 253 20.84 -5.92 -1.44
N MET A 254 21.66 -6.94 -1.70
CA MET A 254 21.51 -8.26 -1.06
C MET A 254 21.84 -8.23 0.44
N VAL A 255 22.47 -7.14 0.92
CA VAL A 255 22.87 -6.96 2.32
C VAL A 255 21.96 -5.94 3.01
N ASP A 256 21.75 -4.79 2.39
CA ASP A 256 21.10 -3.62 3.00
C ASP A 256 19.64 -3.41 2.58
N GLY A 257 19.13 -4.22 1.65
CA GLY A 257 17.74 -4.10 1.18
C GLY A 257 17.57 -2.94 0.20
N LEU A 258 16.55 -2.11 0.39
CA LEU A 258 16.29 -0.98 -0.50
C LEU A 258 17.29 0.16 -0.25
N VAL A 259 18.16 0.41 -1.21
CA VAL A 259 19.16 1.49 -1.20
C VAL A 259 18.87 2.54 -2.27
N ALA A 260 19.57 3.66 -2.20
CA ALA A 260 19.37 4.81 -3.08
C ALA A 260 19.70 4.49 -4.56
N PRO A 261 19.16 5.25 -5.53
CA PRO A 261 19.41 5.03 -6.96
C PRO A 261 20.89 5.06 -7.38
N ASP A 262 21.70 5.84 -6.69
CA ASP A 262 23.13 6.07 -6.93
C ASP A 262 24.03 5.06 -6.20
N ASP A 263 23.48 4.26 -5.27
CA ASP A 263 24.22 3.22 -4.55
C ASP A 263 24.39 1.96 -5.42
N LEU A 264 25.56 1.86 -6.07
CA LEU A 264 25.86 0.78 -7.02
C LEU A 264 26.02 -0.61 -6.38
N SER A 265 25.90 -0.76 -5.05
CA SER A 265 25.92 -2.07 -4.38
C SER A 265 24.68 -2.93 -4.66
N GLY A 266 23.59 -2.31 -5.10
CA GLY A 266 22.31 -2.99 -5.37
C GLY A 266 21.95 -3.11 -6.85
N SER A 267 21.07 -4.06 -7.14
CA SER A 267 20.47 -4.24 -8.48
C SER A 267 19.36 -3.22 -8.74
N PRO A 268 19.32 -2.56 -9.91
CA PRO A 268 18.40 -1.45 -10.16
C PRO A 268 16.94 -1.87 -10.32
N ILE A 269 16.06 -1.12 -9.65
CA ILE A 269 14.62 -1.15 -9.84
C ILE A 269 14.26 0.07 -10.68
N TYR A 270 13.69 -0.18 -11.85
CA TYR A 270 13.38 0.86 -12.82
C TYR A 270 11.91 1.21 -12.78
N VAL A 271 11.61 2.49 -12.93
CA VAL A 271 10.32 2.96 -13.45
C VAL A 271 10.49 3.37 -14.90
N THR A 272 9.51 3.05 -15.72
CA THR A 272 9.42 3.53 -17.11
C THR A 272 8.08 4.21 -17.28
N VAL A 273 8.11 5.46 -17.76
CA VAL A 273 6.93 6.25 -18.12
C VAL A 273 6.99 6.51 -19.62
N SER A 274 6.02 5.99 -20.36
CA SER A 274 5.98 6.06 -21.83
C SER A 274 4.69 6.75 -22.29
N PRO A 275 4.77 7.95 -22.89
CA PRO A 275 3.60 8.57 -23.52
C PRO A 275 2.98 7.65 -24.58
N GLN A 276 1.65 7.59 -24.65
CA GLN A 276 0.89 6.78 -25.62
C GLN A 276 0.04 7.66 -26.54
N THR A 277 -0.76 8.56 -25.95
CA THR A 277 -1.59 9.51 -26.69
C THR A 277 -1.44 10.92 -26.15
N ARG A 278 -1.78 11.91 -26.97
CA ARG A 278 -1.86 13.31 -26.56
C ARG A 278 -3.29 13.81 -26.62
N GLY A 279 -3.65 14.69 -25.69
CA GLY A 279 -4.88 15.45 -25.78
C GLY A 279 -4.86 16.38 -26.99
N ALA A 280 -6.00 16.56 -27.63
CA ALA A 280 -6.16 17.46 -28.76
C ALA A 280 -7.30 18.46 -28.49
N LEU A 281 -7.12 19.70 -28.95
CA LEU A 281 -8.16 20.71 -28.84
C LEU A 281 -9.36 20.30 -29.70
N PRO A 282 -10.59 20.51 -29.22
CA PRO A 282 -11.78 20.17 -29.98
C PRO A 282 -11.88 21.04 -31.25
N VAL A 283 -12.30 20.42 -32.35
CA VAL A 283 -12.50 21.10 -33.63
C VAL A 283 -13.99 21.32 -33.92
N ASN A 284 -14.31 22.26 -34.81
CA ASN A 284 -15.65 22.43 -35.35
C ASN A 284 -15.89 21.53 -36.58
N ASP A 285 -17.09 21.59 -37.16
CA ASP A 285 -17.50 20.79 -38.33
C ASP A 285 -16.62 21.03 -39.58
N LYS A 286 -15.82 22.10 -39.58
CA LYS A 286 -14.87 22.44 -40.64
C LYS A 286 -13.42 22.05 -40.30
N GLY A 287 -13.21 21.31 -39.22
CA GLY A 287 -11.87 20.87 -38.77
C GLY A 287 -11.01 21.97 -38.13
N MET A 288 -11.57 23.17 -37.89
CA MET A 288 -10.85 24.27 -37.24
C MET A 288 -10.94 24.14 -35.72
N THR A 289 -9.81 24.32 -35.02
CA THR A 289 -9.74 24.31 -33.55
C THR A 289 -10.66 25.38 -32.96
N LYS A 290 -11.48 24.99 -31.99
CA LYS A 290 -12.34 25.92 -31.25
C LYS A 290 -11.48 26.83 -30.37
N SER A 291 -11.87 28.10 -30.29
CA SER A 291 -11.27 29.06 -29.35
C SER A 291 -11.80 28.86 -27.94
N PHE A 292 -10.98 29.12 -26.93
CA PHE A 292 -11.40 29.11 -25.53
C PHE A 292 -12.53 30.14 -25.30
N PRO A 293 -13.71 29.75 -24.77
CA PRO A 293 -14.80 30.69 -24.52
C PRO A 293 -14.45 31.75 -23.46
N LYS A 294 -14.89 32.99 -23.63
CA LYS A 294 -14.66 34.04 -22.63
C LYS A 294 -15.32 33.67 -21.29
N GLY A 295 -14.52 33.63 -20.23
CA GLY A 295 -14.97 33.20 -18.89
C GLY A 295 -15.26 31.71 -18.77
N GLY A 296 -14.80 30.91 -19.74
CA GLY A 296 -15.08 29.48 -19.87
C GLY A 296 -14.72 28.64 -18.64
N VAL A 297 -15.47 27.56 -18.45
CA VAL A 297 -15.17 26.55 -17.43
C VAL A 297 -14.02 25.68 -17.93
N ALA A 298 -12.82 25.92 -17.41
CA ALA A 298 -11.61 25.24 -17.84
C ALA A 298 -11.59 23.77 -17.40
N TYR A 299 -11.17 22.88 -18.29
CA TYR A 299 -10.94 21.48 -18.03
C TYR A 299 -9.79 20.97 -18.88
N ARG A 300 -9.19 19.85 -18.47
CA ARG A 300 -8.09 19.23 -19.20
C ARG A 300 -8.60 18.09 -20.08
N ILE A 301 -8.12 18.01 -21.31
CA ILE A 301 -8.27 16.83 -22.17
C ILE A 301 -6.95 16.08 -22.03
N PRO A 302 -6.83 15.08 -21.15
CA PRO A 302 -5.55 14.41 -20.88
C PRO A 302 -5.11 13.57 -22.09
N GLY A 303 -3.81 13.32 -22.17
CA GLY A 303 -3.27 12.21 -22.95
C GLY A 303 -3.21 10.94 -22.10
N THR A 304 -2.70 9.84 -22.66
CA THR A 304 -2.48 8.59 -21.91
C THR A 304 -1.00 8.23 -21.87
N GLY A 305 -0.57 7.58 -20.80
CA GLY A 305 0.79 7.07 -20.63
C GLY A 305 0.81 5.68 -20.02
N LEU A 306 1.74 4.84 -20.48
CA LEU A 306 2.06 3.55 -19.88
C LEU A 306 3.11 3.76 -18.79
N VAL A 307 2.81 3.35 -17.56
CA VAL A 307 3.74 3.38 -16.43
C VAL A 307 4.01 1.95 -15.98
N SER A 308 5.27 1.60 -15.82
CA SER A 308 5.67 0.26 -15.36
C SER A 308 6.89 0.30 -14.45
N VAL A 309 6.90 -0.60 -13.48
CA VAL A 309 8.04 -0.83 -12.59
C VAL A 309 8.63 -2.19 -12.94
N SER A 310 9.95 -2.27 -13.09
CA SER A 310 10.65 -3.50 -13.46
C SER A 310 11.90 -3.72 -12.63
N PHE A 311 12.22 -4.99 -12.40
CA PHE A 311 13.42 -5.45 -11.71
C PHE A 311 13.92 -6.74 -12.36
N ASP A 312 15.23 -6.86 -12.56
CA ASP A 312 15.86 -8.05 -13.15
C ASP A 312 15.20 -8.50 -14.48
N GLY A 313 14.93 -7.53 -15.37
CA GLY A 313 14.31 -7.77 -16.67
C GLY A 313 12.81 -8.14 -16.63
N LYS A 314 12.19 -8.23 -15.45
CA LYS A 314 10.77 -8.56 -15.28
C LYS A 314 9.97 -7.34 -14.85
N THR A 315 8.81 -7.14 -15.45
CA THR A 315 7.82 -6.15 -15.00
C THR A 315 7.16 -6.64 -13.72
N LEU A 316 7.28 -5.86 -12.65
CA LEU A 316 6.65 -6.13 -11.35
C LEU A 316 5.18 -5.67 -11.34
N VAL A 317 4.92 -4.49 -11.87
CA VAL A 317 3.59 -3.88 -11.98
C VAL A 317 3.59 -2.89 -13.15
N GLY A 318 2.44 -2.69 -13.79
CA GLY A 318 2.27 -1.66 -14.82
C GLY A 318 0.82 -1.41 -15.17
N GLY A 319 0.55 -0.24 -15.72
CA GLY A 319 -0.80 0.19 -16.09
C GLY A 319 -0.78 1.36 -17.07
N THR A 320 -1.91 1.58 -17.74
CA THR A 320 -2.14 2.76 -18.57
C THR A 320 -2.98 3.76 -17.79
N TYR A 321 -2.55 5.02 -17.78
CA TYR A 321 -3.15 6.08 -16.99
C TYR A 321 -3.42 7.31 -17.86
N ASP A 322 -4.48 8.05 -17.51
CA ASP A 322 -4.68 9.40 -18.03
C ASP A 322 -3.63 10.32 -17.38
N VAL A 323 -2.89 11.06 -18.20
CA VAL A 323 -1.81 11.94 -17.75
C VAL A 323 -2.10 13.37 -18.20
N ALA A 324 -2.26 14.26 -17.21
CA ALA A 324 -2.58 15.66 -17.43
C ALA A 324 -1.56 16.37 -18.34
N GLN A 325 -0.26 16.16 -18.11
CA GLN A 325 0.84 16.77 -18.85
C GLN A 325 0.88 16.40 -20.33
N TYR A 326 0.30 15.27 -20.72
CA TYR A 326 0.20 14.88 -22.13
C TYR A 326 -1.06 15.44 -22.81
N GLY A 327 -1.85 16.20 -22.06
CA GLY A 327 -3.09 16.79 -22.50
C GLY A 327 -2.98 18.23 -22.97
N VAL A 328 -4.15 18.81 -23.20
CA VAL A 328 -4.34 20.25 -23.46
C VAL A 328 -5.49 20.76 -22.60
N VAL A 329 -5.49 22.06 -22.29
CA VAL A 329 -6.60 22.70 -21.56
C VAL A 329 -7.58 23.33 -22.55
N PHE A 330 -8.87 23.15 -22.31
CA PHE A 330 -9.94 23.78 -23.07
C PHE A 330 -11.04 24.30 -22.13
N GLY A 331 -11.99 25.08 -22.65
CA GLY A 331 -13.06 25.70 -21.85
C GLY A 331 -14.45 25.36 -22.39
N LEU A 332 -15.38 25.06 -21.48
CA LEU A 332 -16.81 24.98 -21.80
C LEU A 332 -17.47 26.36 -21.69
N ASP A 333 -18.49 26.60 -22.50
CA ASP A 333 -19.25 27.86 -22.47
C ASP A 333 -20.00 27.98 -21.12
N PRO A 334 -19.80 29.07 -20.35
CA PRO A 334 -20.44 29.26 -19.05
C PRO A 334 -21.98 29.31 -19.10
N SER A 335 -22.55 29.64 -20.27
CA SER A 335 -24.00 29.69 -20.46
C SER A 335 -24.67 28.32 -20.30
N LEU A 336 -23.94 27.22 -20.55
CA LEU A 336 -24.42 25.85 -20.36
C LEU A 336 -24.86 25.59 -18.91
N PHE A 337 -24.13 26.18 -17.96
CA PHE A 337 -24.33 25.96 -16.51
C PHE A 337 -25.30 26.97 -15.89
N THR A 338 -25.67 28.01 -16.63
CA THR A 338 -26.52 29.11 -16.14
C THR A 338 -27.85 29.23 -16.90
N SER A 339 -28.15 28.25 -17.76
CA SER A 339 -29.43 28.14 -18.47
C SER A 339 -30.61 28.09 -17.50
N ARG A 340 -31.62 28.94 -17.71
CA ARG A 340 -32.82 28.99 -16.85
C ARG A 340 -33.73 27.77 -17.01
N LYS A 341 -33.72 27.14 -18.20
CA LYS A 341 -34.61 26.03 -18.55
C LYS A 341 -33.96 24.68 -18.25
N SER A 342 -32.69 24.53 -18.60
CA SER A 342 -31.96 23.26 -18.52
C SER A 342 -30.49 23.52 -18.21
N PRO A 343 -30.15 23.93 -16.97
CA PRO A 343 -28.76 24.10 -16.58
C PRO A 343 -28.02 22.76 -16.63
N SER A 344 -26.78 22.78 -17.06
CA SER A 344 -25.92 21.60 -17.06
C SER A 344 -25.25 21.39 -15.70
N TYR A 345 -24.83 20.16 -15.41
CA TYR A 345 -23.87 19.83 -14.37
C TYR A 345 -22.59 19.27 -14.99
N LEU A 346 -21.49 19.35 -14.25
CA LEU A 346 -20.19 18.84 -14.69
C LEU A 346 -19.54 18.06 -13.56
N HIS A 347 -18.99 16.90 -13.87
CA HIS A 347 -18.14 16.14 -12.97
C HIS A 347 -16.73 16.07 -13.52
N PHE A 348 -15.75 16.34 -12.66
CA PHE A 348 -14.35 16.33 -12.99
C PHE A 348 -13.65 15.09 -12.43
N ASN A 349 -12.54 14.71 -13.06
CA ASN A 349 -11.52 13.86 -12.47
C ASN A 349 -10.48 14.77 -11.76
N PRO A 350 -10.44 14.84 -10.42
CA PRO A 350 -9.48 15.67 -9.71
C PRO A 350 -8.03 15.18 -9.79
N LEU A 351 -7.74 14.02 -10.40
CA LEU A 351 -6.36 13.57 -10.68
C LEU A 351 -5.78 14.18 -11.97
N THR A 352 -6.65 14.61 -12.89
CA THR A 352 -6.23 15.06 -14.22
C THR A 352 -6.89 16.35 -14.68
N GLY A 353 -7.94 16.82 -14.00
CA GLY A 353 -8.77 17.95 -14.42
C GLY A 353 -9.71 17.61 -15.58
N ALA A 354 -9.84 16.33 -15.94
CA ALA A 354 -10.65 15.90 -17.06
C ALA A 354 -12.14 15.90 -16.77
N ILE A 355 -12.95 16.06 -17.82
CA ILE A 355 -14.39 15.83 -17.70
C ILE A 355 -14.64 14.33 -17.60
N ARG A 356 -15.32 13.93 -16.53
CA ARG A 356 -15.88 12.58 -16.37
C ARG A 356 -17.28 12.50 -16.97
N GLU A 357 -18.09 13.53 -16.69
CA GLU A 357 -19.48 13.56 -17.09
C GLU A 357 -19.95 15.00 -17.29
N LEU A 358 -20.68 15.25 -18.38
CA LEU A 358 -21.39 16.49 -18.64
C LEU A 358 -22.83 16.11 -18.95
N GLY A 359 -23.77 16.60 -18.14
CA GLY A 359 -25.19 16.28 -18.27
C GLY A 359 -26.08 17.48 -18.02
N THR A 360 -27.39 17.31 -18.20
CA THR A 360 -28.40 18.34 -17.94
C THR A 360 -29.17 18.04 -16.66
N ILE A 361 -29.38 19.06 -15.84
CA ILE A 361 -30.23 18.97 -14.66
C ILE A 361 -31.68 19.03 -15.12
N ASN A 362 -32.36 17.88 -15.06
CA ASN A 362 -33.80 17.83 -15.24
C ASN A 362 -34.46 18.39 -13.97
N LYS A 363 -35.22 19.48 -14.12
CA LYS A 363 -36.00 20.08 -13.04
C LYS A 363 -37.35 19.41 -12.89
#